data_AF-A0A395SJ05-F1
#
_entry.id   AF-A0A395SJ05-F1
#
_cell.length_a   1.000
_cell.length_b   1.000
_cell.length_c   1.000
_cell.angle_alpha   90.00
_cell.angle_beta   90.00
_cell.angle_gamma   90.00
#
_symmetry.space_group_name_H-M   'P 1'
#
loop_
_entity.id
_entity.type
_entity.pdbx_description
1 polymer ?
#
loop_
_entity_poly.entity_id
_entity_poly.type
_entity_poly.pdbx_seq_one_letter_code
_entity_poly.pdbx_strand_id
1 'polypeptide(L)'
;MLDKVYQSPPQDKKDTNNYVVGQIAHLKIVVVCLPSGYLGTTSAATATGHMCQTFPSLEFFLLVGIGGGMPSMNSDVRLGDVVISQKVIQYDYGKAIPGGDLVLTGHLNRPPTILLNTASRLESQEARGPSGLAYTVLGHLASMKAKYPDSDYDWSCPGVEKDQLFKSDYDHEGSNSSCDDCDILQLEWRTPRVHNLPKFHYGTIASANKVMRDGTARERLRKVTNALCVEMEAAGVMNDFPCIVIRGICDYADSHKNKHWQLYAAAIAAAYAKELLFMIPKRV
;
A
#
# COMPACT_ATOMS: atom_id res chain seq x y z
N MET A 1 -10.43 2.48 11.56
CA MET A 1 -11.33 1.77 10.60
C MET A 1 -12.19 0.67 11.23
N LEU A 2 -11.80 0.07 12.37
CA LEU A 2 -12.61 -0.95 13.06
C LEU A 2 -14.03 -0.47 13.40
N ASP A 3 -15.02 -1.35 13.26
CA ASP A 3 -16.42 -1.10 13.65
C ASP A 3 -16.55 -1.11 15.18
N LYS A 4 -15.90 -2.08 15.82
CA LYS A 4 -15.82 -2.22 17.28
C LYS A 4 -14.38 -2.47 17.69
N VAL A 5 -13.97 -1.88 18.82
CA VAL A 5 -12.69 -2.11 19.47
C VAL A 5 -12.95 -2.90 20.74
N TYR A 6 -12.14 -3.91 21.02
CA TYR A 6 -12.21 -4.70 22.24
C TYR A 6 -11.01 -4.42 23.14
N GLN A 7 -11.09 -4.87 24.39
CA GLN A 7 -9.95 -4.88 25.29
C GLN A 7 -8.92 -5.89 24.79
N SER A 8 -7.65 -5.49 24.74
CA SER A 8 -6.55 -6.37 24.33
C SER A 8 -6.36 -7.53 25.32
N PRO A 9 -6.16 -8.77 24.83
CA PRO A 9 -5.92 -9.91 25.70
C PRO A 9 -4.55 -9.81 26.40
N PRO A 10 -4.32 -10.60 27.46
CA PRO A 10 -2.99 -10.75 28.05
C PRO A 10 -1.99 -11.27 26.99
N GLN A 11 -0.77 -10.76 27.04
CA GLN A 11 0.29 -11.05 26.08
C GLN A 11 1.52 -11.60 26.80
N ASP A 12 2.27 -12.48 26.12
CA ASP A 12 3.55 -12.99 26.64
C ASP A 12 4.57 -11.84 26.76
N LYS A 13 5.43 -11.88 27.79
CA LYS A 13 6.45 -10.84 28.02
C LYS A 13 7.46 -10.72 26.88
N LYS A 14 7.64 -11.77 26.08
CA LYS A 14 8.56 -11.80 24.92
C LYS A 14 7.93 -11.20 23.67
N ASP A 15 6.62 -11.13 23.61
CA ASP A 15 5.95 -10.44 22.53
C ASP A 15 6.01 -8.93 22.83
N THR A 16 6.71 -8.20 21.96
CA THR A 16 6.92 -6.76 22.09
C THR A 16 5.94 -5.94 21.25
N ASN A 17 5.00 -6.59 20.56
CA ASN A 17 4.00 -5.89 19.78
C ASN A 17 2.99 -5.17 20.68
N ASN A 18 2.33 -4.16 20.11
CA ASN A 18 1.18 -3.51 20.73
C ASN A 18 -0.03 -3.69 19.83
N TYR A 19 -1.00 -4.50 20.27
CA TYR A 19 -2.16 -4.85 19.47
C TYR A 19 -3.38 -3.99 19.76
N VAL A 20 -4.09 -3.64 18.70
CA VAL A 20 -5.48 -3.22 18.76
C VAL A 20 -6.33 -4.38 18.24
N VAL A 21 -7.23 -4.88 19.08
CA VAL A 21 -8.15 -5.96 18.71
C VAL A 21 -9.56 -5.41 18.52
N GLY A 22 -10.30 -5.98 17.58
CA GLY A 22 -11.62 -5.49 17.24
C GLY A 22 -12.36 -6.33 16.23
N GLN A 23 -13.25 -5.67 15.51
CA GLN A 23 -14.14 -6.31 14.53
C GLN A 23 -14.39 -5.39 13.34
N ILE A 24 -14.46 -6.01 12.16
CA ILE A 24 -15.01 -5.43 10.93
C ILE A 24 -16.00 -6.45 10.37
N ALA A 25 -17.25 -6.03 10.11
CA ALA A 25 -18.33 -6.95 9.73
C ALA A 25 -18.45 -8.13 10.72
N HIS A 26 -18.41 -9.39 10.25
CA HIS A 26 -18.40 -10.60 11.09
C HIS A 26 -16.99 -11.08 11.48
N LEU A 27 -15.93 -10.44 11.00
CA LEU A 27 -14.54 -10.87 11.20
C LEU A 27 -13.95 -10.27 12.48
N LYS A 28 -13.24 -11.08 13.25
CA LYS A 28 -12.38 -10.63 14.36
C LYS A 28 -11.05 -10.16 13.77
N ILE A 29 -10.64 -8.95 14.12
CA ILE A 29 -9.46 -8.30 13.54
C ILE A 29 -8.45 -8.01 14.65
N VAL A 30 -7.19 -8.31 14.38
CA VAL A 30 -6.04 -7.88 15.17
C VAL A 30 -5.21 -6.95 14.31
N VAL A 31 -4.85 -5.79 14.84
CA VAL A 31 -4.03 -4.78 14.16
C VAL A 31 -2.75 -4.59 14.96
N VAL A 32 -1.62 -4.59 14.26
CA VAL A 32 -0.32 -4.19 14.79
C VAL A 32 0.29 -3.15 13.87
N CYS A 33 1.01 -2.19 14.44
CA CYS A 33 1.88 -1.29 13.69
C CYS A 33 3.34 -1.70 13.94
N LEU A 34 4.19 -1.55 12.93
CA LEU A 34 5.62 -1.76 13.13
C LEU A 34 6.17 -0.75 14.15
N PRO A 35 7.21 -1.10 14.91
CA PRO A 35 7.82 -0.18 15.87
C PRO A 35 8.26 1.12 15.20
N SER A 36 8.04 2.25 15.87
CA SER A 36 8.43 3.56 15.34
C SER A 36 9.93 3.59 15.02
N GLY A 37 10.28 4.02 13.80
CA GLY A 37 11.65 4.06 13.31
C GLY A 37 12.17 2.74 12.71
N TYR A 38 11.40 1.64 12.79
CA TYR A 38 11.77 0.35 12.22
C TYR A 38 10.85 0.00 11.05
N LEU A 39 11.43 -0.01 9.85
CA LEU A 39 10.77 -0.41 8.60
C LEU A 39 11.46 -1.64 8.02
N GLY A 40 10.90 -2.16 6.93
CA GLY A 40 11.53 -3.23 6.18
C GLY A 40 11.04 -4.63 6.53
N THR A 41 11.53 -5.58 5.75
CA THR A 41 11.10 -6.99 5.75
C THR A 41 11.28 -7.68 7.11
N THR A 42 12.40 -7.44 7.81
CA THR A 42 12.70 -8.09 9.10
C THR A 42 11.76 -7.63 10.20
N SER A 43 11.47 -6.32 10.27
CA SER A 43 10.54 -5.75 11.24
C SER A 43 9.14 -6.31 11.02
N ALA A 44 8.69 -6.36 9.76
CA ALA A 44 7.40 -6.93 9.37
C ALA A 44 7.30 -8.43 9.72
N ALA A 45 8.29 -9.23 9.35
CA ALA A 45 8.33 -10.66 9.65
C ALA A 45 8.28 -10.94 11.17
N THR A 46 9.03 -10.17 11.96
CA THR A 46 9.09 -10.31 13.43
C THR A 46 7.74 -9.98 14.06
N ALA A 47 7.15 -8.84 13.68
CA ALA A 47 5.85 -8.40 14.18
C ALA A 47 4.75 -9.43 13.84
N THR A 48 4.72 -9.93 12.61
CA THR A 48 3.76 -10.96 12.18
C THR A 48 4.00 -12.30 12.87
N GLY A 49 5.26 -12.72 13.03
CA GLY A 49 5.60 -13.96 13.72
C GLY A 49 5.13 -13.99 15.17
N HIS A 50 5.35 -12.90 15.92
CA HIS A 50 4.80 -12.74 17.27
C HIS A 50 3.27 -12.71 17.25
N MET A 51 2.65 -12.03 16.27
CA MET A 51 1.18 -12.02 16.12
C MET A 51 0.60 -13.43 15.96
N CYS A 52 1.22 -14.29 15.17
CA CYS A 52 0.80 -15.68 15.01
C CYS A 52 0.94 -16.50 16.30
N GLN A 53 1.95 -16.21 17.13
CA GLN A 53 2.13 -16.88 18.42
C GLN A 53 1.05 -16.46 19.43
N THR A 54 0.74 -15.16 19.48
CA THR A 54 -0.26 -14.61 20.41
C THR A 54 -1.69 -14.93 19.97
N PHE A 55 -1.96 -15.00 18.66
CA PHE A 55 -3.28 -15.26 18.09
C PHE A 55 -3.25 -16.48 17.16
N PRO A 56 -3.38 -17.71 17.70
CA PRO A 56 -3.24 -18.94 16.90
C PRO A 56 -4.37 -19.19 15.90
N SER A 57 -5.48 -18.43 15.98
CA SER A 57 -6.64 -18.56 15.10
C SER A 57 -6.63 -17.60 13.90
N LEU A 58 -5.49 -16.95 13.61
CA LEU A 58 -5.37 -16.07 12.44
C LEU A 58 -5.36 -16.89 11.15
N GLU A 59 -6.24 -16.54 10.20
CA GLU A 59 -6.38 -17.26 8.93
C GLU A 59 -5.60 -16.63 7.77
N PHE A 60 -5.52 -15.31 7.75
CA PHE A 60 -4.85 -14.54 6.71
C PHE A 60 -4.53 -13.13 7.21
N PHE A 61 -3.65 -12.43 6.48
CA PHE A 61 -3.14 -11.12 6.85
C PHE A 61 -3.38 -10.11 5.73
N LEU A 62 -3.60 -8.86 6.12
CA LEU A 62 -3.60 -7.73 5.19
C LEU A 62 -2.42 -6.84 5.56
N LEU A 63 -1.49 -6.65 4.64
CA LEU A 63 -0.40 -5.70 4.80
C LEU A 63 -0.79 -4.37 4.16
N VAL A 64 -1.22 -3.44 5.00
CA VAL A 64 -1.80 -2.16 4.57
C VAL A 64 -0.84 -1.03 4.90
N GLY A 65 -0.55 -0.18 3.93
CA GLY A 65 0.32 0.97 4.13
C GLY A 65 0.42 1.85 2.90
N ILE A 66 1.53 2.57 2.80
CA ILE A 66 1.84 3.43 1.66
C ILE A 66 2.90 2.79 0.76
N GLY A 67 2.95 3.21 -0.50
CA GLY A 67 3.96 2.81 -1.47
C GLY A 67 4.23 3.91 -2.51
N GLY A 68 5.32 3.75 -3.24
CA GLY A 68 5.69 4.63 -4.35
C GLY A 68 5.15 4.10 -5.67
N GLY A 69 4.37 4.88 -6.39
CA GLY A 69 3.70 4.50 -7.63
C GLY A 69 4.66 4.40 -8.81
N MET A 70 4.32 3.52 -9.76
CA MET A 70 5.06 3.30 -11.00
C MET A 70 4.13 3.47 -12.21
N PRO A 71 3.87 4.71 -12.65
CA PRO A 71 2.97 4.98 -13.76
C PRO A 71 3.47 4.35 -15.07
N SER A 72 2.54 3.94 -15.94
CA SER A 72 2.83 3.50 -17.29
C SER A 72 1.67 3.80 -18.24
N MET A 73 1.91 3.67 -19.54
CA MET A 73 0.86 3.84 -20.56
C MET A 73 -0.32 2.88 -20.36
N ASN A 74 -0.08 1.68 -19.82
CA ASN A 74 -1.12 0.66 -19.60
C ASN A 74 -1.78 0.78 -18.21
N SER A 75 -1.15 1.48 -17.28
CA SER A 75 -1.61 1.60 -15.90
C SER A 75 -1.20 2.95 -15.33
N ASP A 76 -2.15 3.89 -15.41
CA ASP A 76 -1.99 5.28 -15.01
C ASP A 76 -2.14 5.44 -13.49
N VAL A 77 -1.20 4.87 -12.72
CA VAL A 77 -1.15 4.97 -11.26
C VAL A 77 -0.89 6.42 -10.84
N ARG A 78 -1.71 6.98 -9.95
CA ARG A 78 -1.62 8.36 -9.46
C ARG A 78 -1.46 8.44 -7.96
N LEU A 79 -0.98 9.59 -7.46
CA LEU A 79 -0.99 9.84 -6.02
C LEU A 79 -2.43 9.79 -5.48
N GLY A 80 -2.61 9.14 -4.34
CA GLY A 80 -3.93 8.88 -3.77
C GLY A 80 -4.67 7.66 -4.32
N ASP A 81 -4.17 7.01 -5.38
CA ASP A 81 -4.67 5.70 -5.79
C ASP A 81 -4.29 4.61 -4.80
N VAL A 82 -4.91 3.44 -4.94
CA VAL A 82 -4.58 2.23 -4.17
C VAL A 82 -4.16 1.12 -5.12
N VAL A 83 -3.04 0.46 -4.82
CA VAL A 83 -2.56 -0.74 -5.51
C VAL A 83 -2.77 -1.96 -4.61
N ILE A 84 -3.37 -3.00 -5.18
CA ILE A 84 -3.67 -4.28 -4.53
C ILE A 84 -2.84 -5.38 -5.20
N SER A 85 -2.12 -6.15 -4.38
CA SER A 85 -1.26 -7.21 -4.91
C SER A 85 -2.06 -8.40 -5.46
N GLN A 86 -1.84 -8.72 -6.73
CA GLN A 86 -2.09 -10.06 -7.28
C GLN A 86 -0.81 -10.92 -7.24
N LYS A 87 0.34 -10.26 -7.29
CA LYS A 87 1.68 -10.84 -7.19
C LYS A 87 2.57 -9.85 -6.46
N VAL A 88 3.54 -10.35 -5.73
CA VAL A 88 4.64 -9.52 -5.23
C VAL A 88 5.96 -10.17 -5.58
N ILE A 89 6.94 -9.33 -5.86
CA ILE A 89 8.31 -9.72 -6.13
C ILE A 89 9.24 -9.08 -5.12
N GLN A 90 10.25 -9.81 -4.67
CA GLN A 90 11.36 -9.23 -3.93
C GLN A 90 12.44 -8.82 -4.92
N TYR A 91 12.65 -7.52 -5.13
CA TYR A 91 13.52 -7.03 -6.21
C TYR A 91 14.98 -6.82 -5.80
N ASP A 92 15.28 -6.93 -4.51
CA ASP A 92 16.65 -6.89 -3.96
C ASP A 92 17.20 -8.29 -3.67
N TYR A 93 16.45 -9.34 -4.00
CA TYR A 93 16.84 -10.74 -3.79
C TYR A 93 17.02 -11.47 -5.12
N GLY A 94 18.22 -12.00 -5.34
CA GLY A 94 18.57 -12.63 -6.60
C GLY A 94 20.04 -13.00 -6.67
N LYS A 95 20.47 -13.44 -7.84
CA LYS A 95 21.87 -13.71 -8.14
C LYS A 95 22.53 -12.45 -8.67
N ALA A 96 23.55 -11.97 -7.99
CA ALA A 96 24.44 -10.96 -8.54
C ALA A 96 25.23 -11.57 -9.71
N ILE A 97 25.29 -10.87 -10.84
CA ILE A 97 26.10 -11.25 -12.00
C ILE A 97 27.27 -10.29 -12.20
N PRO A 98 28.35 -10.70 -12.88
CA PRO A 98 29.43 -9.78 -13.25
C PRO A 98 28.86 -8.55 -13.97
N GLY A 99 29.22 -7.35 -13.51
CA GLY A 99 28.62 -6.09 -13.99
C GLY A 99 27.67 -5.43 -12.99
N GLY A 100 27.31 -6.09 -11.88
CA GLY A 100 26.54 -5.50 -10.78
C GLY A 100 25.02 -5.62 -10.91
N ASP A 101 24.54 -6.20 -12.01
CA ASP A 101 23.12 -6.49 -12.20
C ASP A 101 22.65 -7.66 -11.30
N LEU A 102 21.38 -7.59 -10.91
CA LEU A 102 20.72 -8.62 -10.11
C LEU A 102 19.73 -9.39 -10.98
N VAL A 103 19.94 -10.70 -11.11
CA VAL A 103 18.97 -11.60 -11.75
C VAL A 103 17.99 -12.09 -10.68
N LEU A 104 16.71 -11.76 -10.84
CA LEU A 104 15.64 -12.23 -9.95
C LEU A 104 15.54 -13.75 -10.03
N THR A 105 15.74 -14.44 -8.91
CA THR A 105 15.77 -15.92 -8.88
C THR A 105 14.58 -16.58 -8.20
N GLY A 106 13.60 -15.80 -7.75
CA GLY A 106 12.47 -16.32 -6.99
C GLY A 106 11.19 -15.52 -7.21
N HIS A 107 10.07 -16.14 -6.85
CA HIS A 107 8.78 -15.49 -6.71
C HIS A 107 8.31 -15.70 -5.27
N LEU A 108 7.60 -14.72 -4.73
CA LEU A 108 6.96 -14.87 -3.43
C LEU A 108 5.66 -15.68 -3.57
N ASN A 109 5.19 -16.22 -2.45
CA ASN A 109 3.88 -16.87 -2.40
C ASN A 109 2.77 -15.93 -2.86
N ARG A 110 1.69 -16.53 -3.39
CA ARG A 110 0.53 -15.79 -3.86
C ARG A 110 -0.41 -15.47 -2.71
N PRO A 111 -1.15 -14.34 -2.78
CA PRO A 111 -2.20 -14.06 -1.82
C PRO A 111 -3.24 -15.19 -1.77
N PRO A 112 -3.84 -15.46 -0.60
CA PRO A 112 -4.89 -16.46 -0.45
C PRO A 112 -6.04 -16.28 -1.44
N THR A 113 -6.53 -17.40 -1.99
CA THR A 113 -7.62 -17.39 -2.98
C THR A 113 -8.87 -16.66 -2.50
N ILE A 114 -9.20 -16.73 -1.21
CA ILE A 114 -10.33 -15.96 -0.66
C ILE A 114 -10.13 -14.44 -0.80
N LEU A 115 -8.91 -13.95 -0.58
CA LEU A 115 -8.61 -12.52 -0.71
C LEU A 115 -8.57 -12.10 -2.19
N LEU A 116 -8.01 -12.94 -3.06
CA LEU A 116 -8.01 -12.71 -4.51
C LEU A 116 -9.43 -12.68 -5.08
N ASN A 117 -10.28 -13.64 -4.71
CA ASN A 117 -11.67 -13.69 -5.17
C ASN A 117 -12.46 -12.46 -4.71
N THR A 118 -12.27 -12.02 -3.47
CA THR A 118 -12.91 -10.80 -2.95
C THR A 118 -12.39 -9.56 -3.68
N ALA A 119 -11.08 -9.47 -3.93
CA ALA A 119 -10.48 -8.37 -4.70
C ALA A 119 -11.05 -8.32 -6.14
N SER A 120 -11.16 -9.46 -6.84
CA SER A 120 -11.78 -9.53 -8.17
C SER A 120 -13.26 -9.15 -8.15
N ARG A 121 -13.99 -9.46 -7.07
CA ARG A 121 -15.39 -9.01 -6.90
C ARG A 121 -15.47 -7.49 -6.76
N LEU A 122 -14.58 -6.88 -5.98
CA LEU A 122 -14.49 -5.42 -5.84
C LEU A 122 -14.11 -4.74 -7.16
N GLU A 123 -13.15 -5.30 -7.90
CA GLU A 123 -12.76 -4.84 -9.23
C GLU A 123 -13.94 -4.85 -10.21
N SER A 124 -14.73 -5.94 -10.22
CA SER A 124 -15.95 -6.03 -11.03
C SER A 124 -17.03 -5.02 -10.63
N GLN A 125 -17.15 -4.70 -9.34
CA GLN A 125 -18.10 -3.69 -8.86
C GLN A 125 -17.72 -2.28 -9.34
N GLU A 126 -16.45 -1.93 -9.32
CA GLU A 126 -15.96 -0.65 -9.85
C GLU A 126 -16.23 -0.53 -11.36
N ALA A 127 -16.09 -1.62 -12.12
CA ALA A 127 -16.37 -1.63 -13.56
C ALA A 127 -17.85 -1.44 -13.92
N ARG A 128 -18.79 -1.64 -12.98
CA ARG A 128 -20.24 -1.51 -13.22
C ARG A 128 -20.73 -0.06 -13.22
N GLY A 129 -19.84 0.90 -12.96
CA GLY A 129 -20.13 2.32 -13.12
C GLY A 129 -19.79 3.16 -11.88
N PRO A 130 -20.03 4.47 -11.96
CA PRO A 130 -19.46 5.45 -11.03
C PRO A 130 -19.80 5.19 -9.56
N SER A 131 -20.91 4.56 -9.23
CA SER A 131 -21.48 4.47 -7.87
C SER A 131 -20.95 3.33 -6.97
N GLY A 132 -19.95 2.57 -7.39
CA GLY A 132 -19.60 1.32 -6.70
C GLY A 132 -18.62 1.45 -5.54
N LEU A 133 -17.34 1.26 -5.84
CA LEU A 133 -16.30 1.02 -4.85
C LEU A 133 -15.66 2.31 -4.38
N ALA A 134 -15.32 3.23 -5.29
CA ALA A 134 -14.68 4.50 -4.91
C ALA A 134 -15.51 5.30 -3.90
N TYR A 135 -16.82 5.42 -4.11
CA TYR A 135 -17.71 6.11 -3.16
C TYR A 135 -17.85 5.37 -1.84
N THR A 136 -17.92 4.04 -1.85
CA THR A 136 -17.96 3.23 -0.62
C THR A 136 -16.69 3.40 0.21
N VAL A 137 -15.52 3.36 -0.43
CA VAL A 137 -14.22 3.60 0.21
C VAL A 137 -14.13 5.03 0.76
N LEU A 138 -14.56 6.04 0.00
CA LEU A 138 -14.64 7.41 0.49
C LEU A 138 -15.65 7.59 1.63
N GLY A 139 -16.73 6.82 1.63
CA GLY A 139 -17.70 6.76 2.72
C GLY A 139 -17.08 6.22 4.02
N HIS A 140 -16.27 5.16 3.92
CA HIS A 140 -15.50 4.65 5.07
C HIS A 140 -14.51 5.70 5.60
N LEU A 141 -13.84 6.42 4.70
CA LEU A 141 -12.94 7.52 5.07
C LEU A 141 -13.70 8.66 5.76
N ALA A 142 -14.85 9.09 5.21
CA ALA A 142 -15.69 10.12 5.81
C ALA A 142 -16.21 9.71 7.20
N SER A 143 -16.61 8.45 7.36
CA SER A 143 -17.06 7.89 8.64
C SER A 143 -15.94 7.87 9.67
N MET A 144 -14.71 7.61 9.24
CA MET A 144 -13.53 7.66 10.09
C MET A 144 -13.23 9.10 10.55
N LYS A 145 -13.28 10.08 9.64
CA LYS A 145 -13.12 11.51 9.97
C LYS A 145 -14.19 11.98 10.96
N ALA A 146 -15.45 11.59 10.75
CA ALA A 146 -16.54 11.93 11.65
C ALA A 146 -16.41 11.30 13.05
N LYS A 147 -15.77 10.13 13.16
CA LYS A 147 -15.51 9.47 14.44
C LYS A 147 -14.40 10.15 15.25
N TYR A 148 -13.49 10.86 14.59
CA TYR A 148 -12.36 11.55 15.23
C TYR A 148 -12.28 13.01 14.75
N PRO A 149 -13.28 13.84 15.08
CA PRO A 149 -13.36 15.23 14.60
C PRO A 149 -12.23 16.10 15.16
N ASP A 150 -11.74 15.79 16.36
CA ASP A 150 -10.70 16.54 17.07
C ASP A 150 -9.28 16.01 16.78
N SER A 151 -9.12 15.22 15.71
CA SER A 151 -7.80 14.71 15.33
C SER A 151 -6.94 15.80 14.71
N ASP A 152 -5.71 15.95 15.19
CA ASP A 152 -4.70 16.83 14.58
C ASP A 152 -4.25 16.38 13.18
N TYR A 153 -4.58 15.15 12.78
CA TYR A 153 -4.24 14.60 11.47
C TYR A 153 -5.26 14.98 10.40
N ASP A 154 -4.77 15.58 9.31
CA ASP A 154 -5.57 15.81 8.10
C ASP A 154 -5.41 14.65 7.10
N TRP A 155 -6.51 13.92 6.90
CA TRP A 155 -6.61 12.85 5.88
C TRP A 155 -7.35 13.31 4.64
N SER A 156 -7.34 14.60 4.32
CA SER A 156 -7.97 15.15 3.13
C SER A 156 -7.10 14.92 1.89
N CYS A 157 -7.75 14.79 0.74
CA CYS A 157 -7.03 14.66 -0.52
C CYS A 157 -6.23 15.96 -0.75
N PRO A 158 -4.91 15.91 -0.94
CA PRO A 158 -4.10 17.11 -1.16
C PRO A 158 -4.43 17.92 -2.40
N GLY A 159 -5.23 17.37 -3.32
CA GLY A 159 -5.64 18.01 -4.57
C GLY A 159 -4.87 17.50 -5.79
N VAL A 160 -5.50 17.60 -6.96
CA VAL A 160 -4.93 17.11 -8.24
C VAL A 160 -3.73 17.93 -8.69
N GLU A 161 -3.64 19.18 -8.24
CA GLU A 161 -2.51 20.08 -8.45
C GLU A 161 -1.23 19.63 -7.72
N LYS A 162 -1.38 18.83 -6.66
CA LYS A 162 -0.26 18.21 -5.93
C LYS A 162 0.10 16.83 -6.46
N ASP A 163 -0.59 16.35 -7.49
CA ASP A 163 -0.27 15.11 -8.22
C ASP A 163 0.72 15.40 -9.35
N GLN A 164 1.99 15.55 -8.99
CA GLN A 164 3.07 15.94 -9.90
C GLN A 164 3.96 14.75 -10.23
N LEU A 165 3.92 14.28 -11.48
CA LEU A 165 4.84 13.28 -12.01
C LEU A 165 5.89 13.99 -12.86
N PHE A 166 7.15 13.89 -12.46
CA PHE A 166 8.28 14.38 -13.26
C PHE A 166 8.82 13.27 -14.19
N LYS A 167 9.53 13.67 -15.24
CA LYS A 167 10.27 12.75 -16.11
C LYS A 167 11.24 11.91 -15.28
N SER A 168 11.42 10.65 -15.65
CA SER A 168 12.21 9.68 -14.87
C SER A 168 13.71 10.01 -14.76
N ASP A 169 14.22 10.81 -15.68
CA ASP A 169 15.63 11.22 -15.79
C ASP A 169 15.86 12.65 -15.26
N TYR A 170 14.83 13.30 -14.73
CA TYR A 170 14.95 14.57 -14.05
C TYR A 170 15.01 14.33 -12.54
N ASP A 171 16.10 14.78 -11.93
CA ASP A 171 16.28 14.70 -10.48
C ASP A 171 15.79 15.99 -9.80
N HIS A 172 15.41 15.85 -8.53
CA HIS A 172 14.92 16.95 -7.72
C HIS A 172 15.99 18.02 -7.53
N GLU A 173 15.66 19.28 -7.84
CA GLU A 173 16.57 20.41 -7.68
C GLU A 173 16.43 21.03 -6.27
N GLY A 174 17.56 21.16 -5.57
CA GLY A 174 17.63 21.85 -4.28
C GLY A 174 17.61 20.93 -3.04
N SER A 175 17.78 21.55 -1.87
CA SER A 175 17.84 20.86 -0.57
C SER A 175 16.49 20.74 0.13
N ASN A 176 15.46 21.43 -0.38
CA ASN A 176 14.12 21.43 0.20
C ASN A 176 13.36 20.15 -0.15
N SER A 177 12.44 19.73 0.72
CA SER A 177 11.61 18.54 0.50
C SER A 177 10.35 18.80 -0.35
N SER A 178 10.15 20.03 -0.83
CA SER A 178 9.06 20.40 -1.73
C SER A 178 9.57 20.61 -3.14
N CYS A 179 8.74 20.31 -4.13
CA CYS A 179 9.05 20.48 -5.55
C CYS A 179 8.69 21.88 -6.08
N ASP A 180 8.63 22.88 -5.20
CA ASP A 180 8.23 24.25 -5.57
C ASP A 180 9.28 24.93 -6.46
N ASP A 181 10.55 24.53 -6.30
CA ASP A 181 11.70 25.03 -7.07
C ASP A 181 12.00 24.18 -8.31
N CYS A 182 11.30 23.07 -8.53
CA CYS A 182 11.54 22.20 -9.68
C CYS A 182 11.02 22.81 -10.99
N ASP A 183 11.72 22.53 -12.09
CA ASP A 183 11.31 22.95 -13.43
C ASP A 183 9.98 22.30 -13.84
N ILE A 184 8.94 23.12 -13.95
CA ILE A 184 7.59 22.71 -14.37
C ILE A 184 7.56 22.12 -15.78
N LEU A 185 8.56 22.40 -16.63
CA LEU A 185 8.68 21.83 -17.98
C LEU A 185 9.14 20.36 -17.96
N GLN A 186 9.57 19.86 -16.80
CA GLN A 186 9.91 18.45 -16.59
C GLN A 186 8.73 17.62 -16.07
N LEU A 187 7.55 18.24 -15.89
CA LEU A 187 6.34 17.50 -15.58
C LEU A 187 5.86 16.69 -16.80
N GLU A 188 5.51 15.44 -16.55
CA GLU A 188 4.87 14.57 -17.52
C GLU A 188 3.41 15.01 -17.72
N TRP A 189 3.05 15.35 -18.95
CA TRP A 189 1.66 15.68 -19.27
C TRP A 189 0.80 14.42 -19.21
N ARG A 190 -0.32 14.51 -18.46
CA ARG A 190 -1.27 13.41 -18.30
C ARG A 190 -2.69 13.90 -18.51
N THR A 191 -3.48 13.13 -19.25
CA THR A 191 -4.90 13.43 -19.47
C THR A 191 -5.63 13.56 -18.13
N PRO A 192 -6.38 14.65 -17.87
CA PRO A 192 -7.19 14.78 -16.67
C PRO A 192 -8.17 13.61 -16.53
N ARG A 193 -8.36 13.12 -15.30
CA ARG A 193 -9.41 12.13 -15.03
C ARG A 193 -10.78 12.83 -15.06
N VAL A 194 -11.79 12.13 -15.58
CA VAL A 194 -13.18 12.62 -15.61
C VAL A 194 -13.70 12.92 -14.19
N HIS A 195 -13.25 12.12 -13.21
CA HIS A 195 -13.56 12.30 -11.80
C HIS A 195 -12.28 12.26 -10.97
N ASN A 196 -12.20 13.13 -9.95
CA ASN A 196 -11.11 13.18 -8.98
C ASN A 196 -11.30 12.13 -7.87
N LEU A 197 -11.67 10.91 -8.26
CA LEU A 197 -11.84 9.78 -7.36
C LEU A 197 -10.57 8.92 -7.37
N PRO A 198 -10.21 8.29 -6.23
CA PRO A 198 -9.11 7.34 -6.19
C PRO A 198 -9.44 6.14 -7.08
N LYS A 199 -8.45 5.66 -7.84
CA LYS A 199 -8.55 4.41 -8.59
C LYS A 199 -7.89 3.26 -7.84
N PHE A 200 -8.41 2.05 -8.09
CA PHE A 200 -7.90 0.80 -7.53
C PHE A 200 -7.23 0.00 -8.63
N HIS A 201 -5.94 -0.28 -8.48
CA HIS A 201 -5.15 -1.02 -9.46
C HIS A 201 -4.78 -2.38 -8.89
N TYR A 202 -4.92 -3.43 -9.69
CA TYR A 202 -4.64 -4.81 -9.29
C TYR A 202 -3.45 -5.33 -10.08
N GLY A 203 -2.39 -5.75 -9.41
CA GLY A 203 -1.21 -6.21 -10.14
C GLY A 203 0.02 -6.51 -9.28
N THR A 204 1.19 -6.33 -9.88
CA THR A 204 2.47 -6.65 -9.23
C THR A 204 2.90 -5.52 -8.31
N ILE A 205 3.28 -5.84 -7.07
CA ILE A 205 3.98 -4.92 -6.16
C ILE A 205 5.44 -5.38 -6.04
N ALA A 206 6.38 -4.45 -6.02
CA ALA A 206 7.80 -4.74 -5.84
C ALA A 206 8.24 -4.38 -4.41
N SER A 207 8.84 -5.35 -3.71
CA SER A 207 9.24 -5.24 -2.30
C SER A 207 10.74 -5.35 -2.13
N ALA A 208 11.34 -4.58 -1.22
CA ALA A 208 12.76 -4.66 -0.87
C ALA A 208 13.07 -3.98 0.47
N ASN A 209 14.27 -4.16 1.00
CA ASN A 209 14.77 -3.41 2.16
C ASN A 209 15.39 -2.04 1.82
N LYS A 210 15.15 -1.53 0.61
CA LYS A 210 15.69 -0.24 0.13
C LYS A 210 14.57 0.69 -0.27
N VAL A 211 14.68 1.96 0.12
CA VAL A 211 13.78 3.02 -0.36
C VAL A 211 14.17 3.38 -1.80
N MET A 212 13.24 3.24 -2.74
CA MET A 212 13.43 3.73 -4.10
C MET A 212 13.28 5.26 -4.14
N ARG A 213 14.34 5.95 -4.59
CA ARG A 213 14.43 7.41 -4.73
C ARG A 213 15.07 7.84 -6.07
N ASP A 214 14.98 7.00 -7.08
CA ASP A 214 15.63 7.20 -8.38
C ASP A 214 14.60 6.86 -9.47
N GLY A 215 14.20 7.87 -10.24
CA GLY A 215 13.18 7.73 -11.28
C GLY A 215 13.62 6.80 -12.41
N THR A 216 14.91 6.75 -12.73
CA THR A 216 15.48 5.90 -13.78
C THR A 216 15.56 4.45 -13.31
N ALA A 217 16.01 4.20 -12.08
CA ALA A 217 16.00 2.88 -11.47
C ALA A 217 14.58 2.33 -11.30
N ARG A 218 13.62 3.18 -10.87
CA ARG A 218 12.20 2.87 -10.84
C ARG A 218 11.70 2.41 -12.21
N GLU A 219 12.02 3.17 -13.27
CA GLU A 219 11.55 2.86 -14.62
C GLU A 219 12.16 1.56 -15.17
N ARG A 220 13.44 1.30 -14.90
CA ARG A 220 14.09 0.01 -15.22
C ARG A 220 13.38 -1.14 -14.51
N LEU A 221 13.13 -1.00 -13.21
CA LEU A 221 12.43 -2.02 -12.42
C LEU A 221 11.01 -2.26 -12.95
N ARG A 222 10.26 -1.19 -13.24
CA ARG A 222 8.92 -1.26 -13.82
C ARG A 222 8.91 -2.00 -15.15
N LYS A 223 9.85 -1.72 -16.07
CA LYS A 223 9.95 -2.41 -17.37
C LYS A 223 10.22 -3.90 -17.24
N VAL A 224 11.07 -4.30 -16.30
CA VAL A 224 11.43 -5.72 -16.09
C VAL A 224 10.30 -6.50 -15.42
N THR A 225 9.52 -5.85 -14.56
CA THR A 225 8.64 -6.55 -13.61
C THR A 225 7.16 -6.30 -13.83
N ASN A 226 6.81 -5.26 -14.57
CA ASN A 226 5.46 -4.69 -14.65
C ASN A 226 4.87 -4.36 -13.28
N ALA A 227 5.71 -4.00 -12.30
CA ALA A 227 5.26 -3.55 -11.00
C ALA A 227 4.51 -2.21 -11.11
N LEU A 228 3.44 -2.08 -10.32
CA LEU A 228 2.60 -0.89 -10.24
C LEU A 228 3.02 0.04 -9.10
N CYS A 229 3.67 -0.51 -8.07
CA CYS A 229 4.27 0.27 -7.00
C CYS A 229 5.41 -0.49 -6.31
N VAL A 230 6.16 0.25 -5.48
CA VAL A 230 7.19 -0.28 -4.57
C VAL A 230 6.86 0.02 -3.11
N GLU A 231 7.22 -0.93 -2.24
CA GLU A 231 7.12 -0.84 -0.78
C GLU A 231 8.25 -1.66 -0.12
N MET A 232 8.29 -1.74 1.22
CA MET A 232 9.44 -2.28 1.92
C MET A 232 9.18 -3.46 2.86
N GLU A 233 7.93 -3.89 3.05
CA GLU A 233 7.60 -4.84 4.11
C GLU A 233 7.23 -6.23 3.57
N ALA A 234 6.55 -6.28 2.42
CA ALA A 234 5.84 -7.48 2.00
C ALA A 234 6.72 -8.70 1.73
N ALA A 235 7.94 -8.51 1.23
CA ALA A 235 8.89 -9.60 0.99
C ALA A 235 9.25 -10.38 2.27
N GLY A 236 9.20 -9.75 3.44
CA GLY A 236 9.43 -10.42 4.72
C GLY A 236 8.23 -11.21 5.23
N VAL A 237 7.05 -10.99 4.68
CA VAL A 237 5.78 -11.53 5.22
C VAL A 237 5.22 -12.63 4.33
N MET A 238 5.19 -12.45 3.01
CA MET A 238 4.36 -13.28 2.14
C MET A 238 4.74 -14.76 2.07
N ASN A 239 6.01 -15.12 2.23
CA ASN A 239 6.42 -16.51 2.11
C ASN A 239 5.92 -17.36 3.28
N ASP A 240 5.86 -16.79 4.47
CA ASP A 240 5.50 -17.52 5.69
C ASP A 240 4.06 -17.27 6.12
N PHE A 241 3.47 -16.13 5.72
CA PHE A 241 2.16 -15.71 6.18
C PHE A 241 1.21 -15.45 5.01
N PRO A 242 0.03 -16.11 4.96
CA PRO A 242 -0.93 -15.94 3.87
C PRO A 242 -1.51 -14.53 3.86
N CYS A 243 -1.00 -13.65 2.98
CA CYS A 243 -1.39 -12.24 3.00
C CYS A 243 -1.66 -11.61 1.64
N ILE A 244 -2.44 -10.52 1.64
CA ILE A 244 -2.59 -9.60 0.52
C ILE A 244 -2.01 -8.24 0.92
N VAL A 245 -1.38 -7.55 -0.04
CA VAL A 245 -0.74 -6.25 0.18
C VAL A 245 -1.60 -5.16 -0.46
N ILE A 246 -1.84 -4.08 0.28
CA ILE A 246 -2.67 -2.95 -0.12
C ILE A 246 -1.88 -1.67 0.14
N ARG A 247 -1.53 -0.94 -0.93
CA ARG A 247 -0.68 0.26 -0.85
C ARG A 247 -1.37 1.47 -1.41
N GLY A 248 -1.59 2.47 -0.57
CA GLY A 248 -1.96 3.81 -1.02
C GLY A 248 -0.73 4.50 -1.59
N ILE A 249 -0.87 5.16 -2.73
CA ILE A 249 0.25 5.77 -3.43
C ILE A 249 0.52 7.17 -2.88
N CYS A 250 1.70 7.36 -2.29
CA CYS A 250 2.08 8.61 -1.63
C CYS A 250 3.23 9.37 -2.32
N ASP A 251 3.94 8.73 -3.22
CA ASP A 251 5.00 9.33 -4.04
C ASP A 251 5.19 8.52 -5.32
N TYR A 252 6.10 8.94 -6.19
CA TYR A 252 6.42 8.27 -7.45
C TYR A 252 7.73 7.49 -7.42
N ALA A 253 8.24 7.12 -6.26
CA ALA A 253 9.47 6.34 -6.13
C ALA A 253 10.69 6.96 -6.84
N ASP A 254 10.77 8.28 -6.90
CA ASP A 254 11.86 9.05 -7.50
C ASP A 254 12.46 10.02 -6.46
N SER A 255 13.24 11.00 -6.91
CA SER A 255 13.88 12.01 -6.06
C SER A 255 12.87 13.02 -5.48
N HIS A 256 11.67 13.13 -6.04
CA HIS A 256 10.67 14.18 -5.73
C HIS A 256 9.73 13.81 -4.57
N LYS A 257 10.13 12.86 -3.72
CA LYS A 257 9.31 12.35 -2.62
C LYS A 257 9.06 13.43 -1.57
N ASN A 258 7.78 13.67 -1.29
CA ASN A 258 7.32 14.55 -0.21
C ASN A 258 6.31 13.84 0.71
N LYS A 259 5.90 14.51 1.79
CA LYS A 259 5.01 13.93 2.80
C LYS A 259 3.53 14.28 2.62
N HIS A 260 3.17 15.15 1.67
CA HIS A 260 1.81 15.68 1.54
C HIS A 260 0.75 14.59 1.37
N TRP A 261 1.09 13.53 0.64
CA TRP A 261 0.15 12.46 0.32
C TRP A 261 0.12 11.32 1.34
N GLN A 262 1.07 11.24 2.27
CA GLN A 262 1.23 10.04 3.13
C GLN A 262 0.00 9.75 3.99
N LEU A 263 -0.59 10.78 4.61
CA LEU A 263 -1.76 10.62 5.47
C LEU A 263 -2.99 10.19 4.66
N TYR A 264 -3.27 10.86 3.54
CA TYR A 264 -4.37 10.52 2.65
C TYR A 264 -4.21 9.11 2.06
N ALA A 265 -3.02 8.79 1.53
CA ALA A 265 -2.69 7.50 0.95
C ALA A 265 -2.84 6.35 1.96
N ALA A 266 -2.34 6.53 3.19
CA ALA A 266 -2.53 5.53 4.25
C ALA A 266 -4.01 5.34 4.60
N ALA A 267 -4.76 6.44 4.71
CA ALA A 267 -6.17 6.40 5.08
C ALA A 267 -7.05 5.75 4.00
N ILE A 268 -6.80 6.05 2.72
CA ILE A 268 -7.56 5.47 1.60
C ILE A 268 -7.23 3.99 1.41
N ALA A 269 -5.98 3.57 1.62
CA ALA A 269 -5.59 2.16 1.65
C ALA A 269 -6.30 1.39 2.79
N ALA A 270 -6.36 1.98 3.98
CA ALA A 270 -7.08 1.41 5.12
C ALA A 270 -8.60 1.35 4.90
N ALA A 271 -9.17 2.34 4.20
CA ALA A 271 -10.58 2.34 3.83
C ALA A 271 -10.89 1.24 2.79
N TYR A 272 -10.03 1.03 1.80
CA TYR A 272 -10.15 -0.10 0.88
C TYR A 272 -10.02 -1.44 1.61
N ALA A 273 -9.05 -1.58 2.53
CA ALA A 273 -8.87 -2.78 3.33
C ALA A 273 -10.13 -3.11 4.15
N LYS A 274 -10.81 -2.09 4.70
CA LYS A 274 -12.10 -2.27 5.37
C LYS A 274 -13.16 -2.83 4.43
N GLU A 275 -13.29 -2.27 3.23
CA GLU A 275 -14.27 -2.74 2.24
C GLU A 275 -13.98 -4.17 1.78
N LEU A 276 -12.71 -4.51 1.56
CA LEU A 276 -12.28 -5.88 1.27
C LEU A 276 -12.72 -6.84 2.37
N LEU A 277 -12.46 -6.52 3.63
CA LEU A 277 -12.87 -7.36 4.77
C LEU A 277 -14.39 -7.46 4.90
N PHE A 278 -15.12 -6.38 4.63
CA PHE A 278 -16.60 -6.37 4.66
C PHE A 278 -17.21 -7.33 3.65
N MET A 279 -16.53 -7.51 2.50
CA MET A 279 -17.00 -8.31 1.38
C MET A 279 -16.62 -9.79 1.45
N ILE A 280 -15.80 -10.17 2.43
CA ILE A 280 -15.49 -11.58 2.71
C ILE A 280 -16.76 -12.29 3.20
N PRO A 281 -17.13 -13.46 2.65
CA PRO A 281 -18.31 -14.17 3.13
C PRO A 281 -18.09 -14.75 4.53
N LYS A 282 -19.18 -14.84 5.31
CA LYS A 282 -19.18 -15.62 6.55
C LYS A 282 -19.10 -17.11 6.20
N ARG A 283 -18.05 -17.79 6.64
CA ARG A 283 -17.94 -19.25 6.54
C ARG A 283 -18.84 -19.89 7.60
N VAL A 284 -19.56 -20.94 7.21
CA VAL A 284 -20.46 -21.74 8.05
C VAL A 284 -19.83 -23.10 8.24
#